data_AF-A0A964YNM6-F1
#
_entry.id   AF-A0A964YNM6-F1
#
_cell.length_a   1.000
_cell.length_b   1.000
_cell.length_c   1.000
_cell.angle_alpha   90.00
_cell.angle_beta   90.00
_cell.angle_gamma   90.00
#
_symmetry.space_group_name_H-M   'P 1'
#
loop_
_entity.id
_entity.type
_entity.pdbx_description
1 polymer ?
#
loop_
_entity_poly.entity_id
_entity_poly.type
_entity_poly.pdbx_seq_one_letter_code
_entity_poly.pdbx_strand_id
1 'polypeptide(L)'
;MKKTLLTLIAFLLSLSAFSQIPNYVPSNGLVGWWPFSGNANDESGNNLNQSILGPTITADRNNNANSAYLFNGASDYMECNPAPALNVIQDSLTISAWIFLQTTPTASEGGAI
;
A
#
# COMPACT_ATOMS: atom_id res chain seq x y z
N MET A 1 -29.81 13.38 30.71
CA MET A 1 -28.67 12.59 31.24
C MET A 1 -28.45 11.28 30.49
N LYS A 2 -29.43 10.37 30.36
CA LYS A 2 -29.24 9.11 29.60
C LYS A 2 -29.05 9.30 28.08
N LYS A 3 -29.78 10.26 27.47
CA LYS A 3 -29.69 10.58 26.02
C LYS A 3 -28.37 11.26 25.65
N THR A 4 -27.88 12.16 26.51
CA THR A 4 -26.58 12.84 26.40
C THR A 4 -25.41 11.87 26.58
N LEU A 5 -25.58 10.84 27.40
CA LEU A 5 -24.59 9.77 27.57
C LEU A 5 -24.51 8.88 26.31
N LEU A 6 -25.66 8.55 25.71
CA LEU A 6 -25.71 7.75 24.48
C LEU A 6 -25.04 8.47 23.30
N THR A 7 -25.27 9.78 23.15
CA THR A 7 -24.65 10.59 22.10
C THR A 7 -23.13 10.73 22.30
N LEU A 8 -22.66 10.83 23.53
CA LEU A 8 -21.23 10.91 23.82
C LEU A 8 -20.52 9.58 23.53
N ILE A 9 -21.15 8.45 23.85
CA ILE A 9 -20.64 7.11 23.53
C ILE A 9 -20.60 6.90 22.01
N ALA A 10 -21.66 7.24 21.27
CA ALA A 10 -21.67 7.15 19.81
C ALA A 10 -20.59 8.03 19.16
N PHE A 11 -20.34 9.23 19.71
CA PHE A 11 -19.27 10.11 19.28
C PHE A 11 -17.88 9.51 19.55
N LEU A 12 -17.64 8.94 20.75
CA LEU A 12 -16.40 8.25 21.12
C LEU A 12 -16.13 7.00 20.26
N LEU A 13 -17.17 6.21 19.93
CA LEU A 13 -17.06 5.08 19.00
C LEU A 13 -16.78 5.54 17.55
N SER A 14 -17.33 6.67 17.13
CA SER A 14 -17.07 7.22 15.80
C SER A 14 -15.63 7.72 15.63
N LEU A 15 -14.99 8.17 16.72
CA LEU A 15 -13.57 8.53 16.75
C LEU A 15 -12.63 7.32 16.60
N SER A 16 -13.14 6.11 16.82
CA SER A 16 -12.38 4.84 16.70
C SER A 16 -12.53 4.17 15.33
N ALA A 17 -13.26 4.78 14.39
CA ALA A 17 -13.61 4.17 13.10
C ALA A 17 -12.62 4.47 11.95
N PHE A 18 -11.40 4.94 12.25
CA PHE A 18 -10.34 5.01 11.25
C PHE A 18 -9.67 3.63 11.12
N SER A 19 -9.31 3.23 9.89
CA SER A 19 -8.59 1.98 9.65
C SER A 19 -7.31 1.98 10.47
N GLN A 20 -7.19 1.08 11.45
CA GLN A 20 -5.98 0.99 12.27
C GLN A 20 -4.91 0.24 11.49
N ILE A 21 -3.66 0.73 11.58
CA ILE A 21 -2.49 0.03 11.07
C ILE A 21 -2.43 -1.35 11.75
N PRO A 22 -2.46 -2.46 11.01
CA PRO A 22 -2.43 -3.80 11.58
C PRO A 22 -1.15 -4.04 12.38
N ASN A 23 -1.24 -4.85 13.44
CA ASN A 23 -0.10 -5.13 14.34
C ASN A 23 1.12 -5.76 13.66
N TYR A 24 0.96 -6.33 12.45
CA TYR A 24 2.07 -6.88 11.66
C TYR A 24 2.80 -5.84 10.82
N VAL A 25 2.29 -4.61 10.74
CA VAL A 25 2.95 -3.47 10.11
C VAL A 25 3.64 -2.66 11.22
N PRO A 26 4.97 -2.48 11.16
CA PRO A 26 5.67 -1.64 12.13
C PRO A 26 5.10 -0.22 12.09
N SER A 27 4.76 0.36 13.23
CA SER A 27 4.28 1.75 13.32
C SER A 27 5.41 2.75 13.54
N ASN A 28 6.49 2.33 14.18
CA ASN A 28 7.65 3.19 14.42
C ASN A 28 8.51 3.30 13.15
N GLY A 29 8.71 4.54 12.67
CA GLY A 29 9.47 4.80 11.44
C GLY A 29 8.72 4.45 10.14
N LEU A 30 7.39 4.20 10.21
CA LEU A 30 6.61 3.90 9.02
C LEU A 30 6.41 5.15 8.16
N VAL A 31 6.93 5.09 6.94
CA VAL A 31 6.83 6.20 5.97
C VAL A 31 5.65 6.02 5.02
N GLY A 32 5.35 4.80 4.58
CA GLY A 32 4.23 4.51 3.68
C GLY A 32 3.74 3.09 3.83
N TRP A 33 2.44 2.89 3.68
CA TRP A 33 1.80 1.57 3.74
C TRP A 33 0.63 1.51 2.76
N TRP A 34 0.78 0.67 1.73
CA TRP A 34 -0.25 0.44 0.72
C TRP A 34 -0.78 -0.99 0.86
N PRO A 35 -1.91 -1.21 1.57
CA PRO A 35 -2.50 -2.54 1.72
C PRO A 35 -3.19 -3.04 0.45
N PHE A 36 -3.35 -2.17 -0.55
CA PHE A 36 -4.05 -2.41 -1.81
C PHE A 36 -5.47 -2.93 -1.66
N SER A 37 -6.20 -2.57 -0.60
CA SER A 37 -7.57 -3.01 -0.33
C SER A 37 -8.61 -2.29 -1.21
N GLY A 38 -8.55 -2.51 -2.52
CA GLY A 38 -9.45 -1.92 -3.52
C GLY A 38 -9.00 -0.58 -4.12
N ASN A 39 -7.89 -0.01 -3.63
CA ASN A 39 -7.31 1.24 -4.13
C ASN A 39 -5.79 1.28 -3.84
N ALA A 40 -5.13 2.35 -4.26
CA ALA A 40 -3.70 2.56 -4.04
C ALA A 40 -3.42 3.69 -3.02
N ASN A 41 -4.29 3.84 -2.02
CA ASN A 41 -4.12 4.84 -0.97
C ASN A 41 -3.07 4.41 0.04
N ASP A 42 -2.39 5.41 0.60
CA ASP A 42 -1.49 5.25 1.73
C ASP A 42 -2.28 5.30 3.04
N GLU A 43 -2.16 4.23 3.81
CA GLU A 43 -2.82 4.07 5.12
C GLU A 43 -1.82 4.28 6.28
N SER A 44 -0.59 4.75 6.01
CA SER A 44 0.38 5.09 7.08
C SER A 44 0.06 6.42 7.77
N GLY A 45 -0.84 7.23 7.19
CA GLY A 45 -1.15 8.58 7.65
C GLY A 45 -0.25 9.68 7.07
N ASN A 46 0.63 9.36 6.11
CA ASN A 46 1.52 10.33 5.46
C ASN A 46 0.98 10.85 4.13
N ASN A 47 -0.22 10.43 3.72
CA ASN A 47 -0.92 10.83 2.50
C ASN A 47 -0.10 10.57 1.23
N LEU A 48 0.69 9.50 1.20
CA LEU A 48 1.48 9.07 0.04
C LEU A 48 0.65 8.24 -0.96
N ASN A 49 -0.57 8.69 -1.30
CA ASN A 49 -1.43 7.99 -2.25
C ASN A 49 -0.74 7.84 -3.62
N GLN A 50 -0.87 6.67 -4.23
CA GLN A 50 -0.25 6.39 -5.52
C GLN A 50 -1.18 6.78 -6.67
N SER A 51 -0.60 7.42 -7.69
CA SER A 51 -1.14 7.50 -9.04
C SER A 51 -0.89 6.18 -9.76
N ILE A 52 -1.92 5.62 -10.40
CA ILE A 52 -1.85 4.35 -11.12
C ILE A 52 -1.70 4.64 -12.61
N LEU A 53 -0.55 4.29 -13.19
CA LEU A 53 -0.21 4.58 -14.58
C LEU A 53 0.04 3.27 -15.33
N GLY A 54 -1.04 2.57 -15.64
CA GLY A 54 -1.01 1.29 -16.39
C GLY A 54 -1.44 0.06 -15.59
N PRO A 55 -0.89 -0.23 -14.38
CA PRO A 55 -1.18 -1.44 -13.64
C PRO A 55 -2.68 -1.67 -13.42
N THR A 56 -3.07 -2.94 -13.43
CA THR A 56 -4.47 -3.34 -13.21
C THR A 56 -4.64 -3.98 -11.85
N ILE A 57 -5.75 -3.69 -11.18
CA ILE A 57 -6.05 -4.28 -9.88
C ILE A 57 -6.37 -5.78 -10.04
N THR A 58 -5.83 -6.61 -9.15
CA THR A 58 -5.93 -8.08 -9.22
C THR A 58 -6.04 -8.70 -7.83
N ALA A 59 -6.08 -10.03 -7.76
CA ALA A 59 -6.14 -10.76 -6.51
C ALA A 59 -4.76 -10.84 -5.81
N ASP A 60 -4.75 -10.83 -4.48
CA ASP A 60 -3.52 -11.02 -3.69
C ASP A 60 -3.09 -12.49 -3.58
N ARG A 61 -2.03 -12.74 -2.81
CA ARG A 61 -1.49 -14.08 -2.50
C ARG A 61 -2.48 -15.04 -1.82
N ASN A 62 -3.59 -14.55 -1.28
CA ASN A 62 -4.64 -15.33 -0.63
C ASN A 62 -5.88 -15.48 -1.54
N ASN A 63 -5.81 -15.06 -2.81
CA ASN A 63 -6.93 -14.95 -3.73
C ASN A 63 -8.02 -13.95 -3.29
N ASN A 64 -7.69 -12.99 -2.41
CA ASN A 64 -8.60 -11.89 -2.12
C ASN A 64 -8.64 -10.98 -3.34
N ALA A 65 -9.82 -10.79 -3.94
CA ALA A 65 -9.99 -9.92 -5.09
C ALA A 65 -9.60 -8.47 -4.75
N ASN A 66 -9.17 -7.72 -5.77
CA ASN A 66 -8.86 -6.30 -5.66
C ASN A 66 -7.87 -5.95 -4.53
N SER A 67 -6.87 -6.80 -4.31
CA SER A 67 -5.94 -6.73 -3.18
C SER A 67 -4.46 -6.67 -3.59
N ALA A 68 -4.18 -6.50 -4.89
CA ALA A 68 -2.85 -6.34 -5.47
C ALA A 68 -2.92 -5.62 -6.83
N TYR A 69 -1.76 -5.25 -7.41
CA TYR A 69 -1.65 -4.69 -8.76
C TYR A 69 -0.77 -5.57 -9.65
N LEU A 70 -1.25 -5.84 -10.87
CA LEU A 70 -0.54 -6.56 -11.93
C LEU A 70 0.13 -5.54 -12.86
N PHE A 71 1.44 -5.72 -13.07
CA PHE A 71 2.28 -4.88 -13.92
C PHE A 71 2.64 -5.66 -15.19
N ASN A 72 2.62 -4.97 -16.34
CA ASN A 72 2.99 -5.54 -17.64
C ASN A 72 4.49 -5.76 -17.85
N GLY A 73 5.34 -5.27 -16.92
CA GLY A 73 6.80 -5.41 -16.98
C GLY A 73 7.49 -4.52 -18.03
N ALA A 74 6.80 -3.56 -18.64
CA ALA A 74 7.33 -2.71 -19.69
C ALA A 74 7.15 -1.20 -19.41
N SER A 75 5.90 -0.76 -19.26
CA SER A 75 5.55 0.67 -19.13
C SER A 75 4.78 1.01 -17.87
N ASP A 76 4.34 0.00 -17.14
CA ASP A 76 3.47 0.16 -15.99
C ASP A 76 4.26 0.64 -14.77
N TYR A 77 3.79 1.71 -14.13
CA TYR A 77 4.33 2.17 -12.87
C TYR A 77 3.26 2.78 -11.96
N MET A 78 3.61 2.91 -10.69
CA MET A 78 2.85 3.63 -9.69
C MET A 78 3.79 4.60 -9.01
N GLU A 79 3.32 5.82 -8.78
CA GLU A 79 4.12 6.87 -8.16
C GLU A 79 3.28 7.70 -7.19
N CYS A 80 3.94 8.26 -6.18
CA CYS A 80 3.33 9.24 -5.29
C CYS A 80 4.01 10.60 -5.48
N ASN A 81 3.28 11.66 -5.18
CA ASN A 81 3.85 13.00 -5.25
C ASN A 81 4.99 13.16 -4.23
N PRO A 82 6.04 13.94 -4.55
CA PRO A 82 7.05 14.32 -3.58
C PRO A 82 6.41 14.91 -2.32
N ALA A 83 6.82 14.41 -1.15
CA ALA A 83 6.26 14.82 0.14
C ALA A 83 7.36 14.87 1.21
N PRO A 84 7.21 15.69 2.27
CA PRO A 84 8.17 15.76 3.37
C PRO A 84 8.47 14.41 4.02
N ALA A 85 7.47 13.52 4.08
CA ALA A 85 7.62 12.15 4.59
C ALA A 85 8.61 11.31 3.77
N LEU A 86 8.92 11.67 2.53
CA LEU A 86 9.92 10.99 1.71
C LEU A 86 11.33 11.57 1.89
N ASN A 87 11.48 12.74 2.51
CA ASN A 87 12.81 13.35 2.74
C ASN A 87 13.64 12.61 3.80
N VAL A 88 13.00 11.81 4.65
CA VAL A 88 13.69 10.94 5.64
C VAL A 88 14.38 9.74 5.01
N ILE A 89 14.16 9.47 3.71
CA ILE A 89 14.76 8.35 2.97
C ILE A 89 16.25 8.60 2.63
N GLN A 90 16.81 9.77 2.97
CA GLN A 90 18.19 10.12 2.63
C GLN A 90 19.27 9.36 3.42
N ASP A 91 18.95 8.82 4.60
CA ASP A 91 19.93 8.11 5.42
C ASP A 91 19.83 6.58 5.26
N SER A 92 18.65 6.02 5.46
CA SER A 92 18.40 4.58 5.37
C SER A 92 16.95 4.28 5.06
N LEU A 93 16.70 3.19 4.34
CA LEU A 93 15.36 2.76 3.94
C LEU A 93 15.23 1.25 4.11
N THR A 94 14.08 0.82 4.62
CA THR A 94 13.65 -0.59 4.59
C THR A 94 12.33 -0.67 3.83
N ILE A 95 12.23 -1.63 2.90
CA ILE A 95 11.02 -1.92 2.13
C ILE A 95 10.66 -3.39 2.34
N SER A 96 9.37 -3.67 2.54
CA SER A 96 8.82 -5.04 2.56
C SER A 96 7.62 -5.12 1.64
N ALA A 97 7.59 -6.10 0.74
CA ALA A 97 6.47 -6.32 -0.18
C ALA A 97 6.30 -7.81 -0.51
N TRP A 98 5.07 -8.19 -0.85
CA TRP A 98 4.78 -9.47 -1.51
C TRP A 98 4.83 -9.28 -3.02
N ILE A 99 5.58 -10.13 -3.72
CA ILE A 99 5.76 -10.05 -5.17
C ILE A 99 5.52 -11.44 -5.78
N PHE A 100 4.73 -11.49 -6.84
CA PHE A 100 4.51 -12.69 -7.65
C PHE A 100 5.00 -12.43 -9.08
N LEU A 101 5.93 -13.26 -9.56
CA LEU A 101 6.43 -13.17 -10.94
C LEU A 101 5.60 -14.10 -11.83
N GLN A 102 4.89 -13.53 -12.81
CA GLN A 102 4.03 -14.30 -13.72
C GLN A 102 4.84 -15.09 -14.78
N THR A 103 6.00 -14.56 -15.18
CA THR A 103 6.97 -15.25 -16.02
C THR A 103 8.36 -15.13 -15.40
N THR A 104 9.11 -16.23 -15.36
CA THR A 104 10.55 -16.14 -15.08
C THR A 104 11.20 -15.46 -16.28
N PRO A 105 12.09 -14.47 -16.10
CA PRO A 105 12.89 -13.96 -17.21
C PRO A 105 13.65 -15.14 -17.80
N THR A 106 13.23 -15.62 -18.97
CA THR A 106 14.02 -16.59 -19.72
C THR A 106 15.30 -15.86 -20.10
N ALA A 107 16.44 -16.32 -19.59
CA ALA A 107 17.73 -15.85 -20.05
C ALA A 107 17.71 -15.88 -21.58
N SER A 108 17.88 -14.72 -22.21
CA SER A 108 18.12 -14.62 -23.64
C SER A 108 19.25 -15.58 -23.96
N GLU A 109 18.96 -16.68 -24.65
CA GLU A 109 20.01 -17.57 -25.14
C GLU A 109 21.00 -16.70 -25.91
N GLY A 110 22.22 -16.61 -25.38
CA GLY A 110 23.31 -15.93 -26.03
C GLY A 110 23.43 -16.48 -27.43
N GLY A 111 23.38 -15.57 -28.41
CA GLY A 111 23.67 -15.91 -29.80
C GLY A 111 24.93 -16.77 -29.85
N ALA A 112 24.77 -17.96 -30.41
CA ALA A 112 25.89 -18.82 -30.74
C ALA A 112 26.86 -18.02 -31.63
N ILE A 113 28.13 -18.06 -31.22
CA ILE A 113 29.31 -17.74 -32.02
C ILE A 113 29.30 -18.43 -33.39
#